data_AF-A0A2N2SC31-F1
#
_entry.id   AF-A0A2N2SC31-F1
#
_cell.length_a   1.000
_cell.length_b   1.000
_cell.length_c   1.000
_cell.angle_alpha   90.00
_cell.angle_beta   90.00
_cell.angle_gamma   90.00
#
_symmetry.space_group_name_H-M   'P 1'
#
loop_
_entity.id
_entity.type
_entity.pdbx_description
1 polymer ?
#
loop_
_entity_poly.entity_id
_entity_poly.type
_entity_poly.pdbx_seq_one_letter_code
_entity_poly.pdbx_strand_id
1 'polypeptide(L)'
;MNPQPDHENTEIFDEEIITSHEKQGAWKWMLPLSMVLAVAIFAAWHFNWHAKAVTSGVVLIAALSNVLAWVLSIITLVPIIGPILVKVLSLSIIWLLNAVGYLVSYVAIKRGYSKDVLTYRAVTIALISGIVIGFVLGSLA
;
A
#
# COMPACT_ATOMS: atom_id res chain seq x y z
N MET A 1 22.40 -52.68 39.98
CA MET A 1 21.39 -51.60 39.86
C MET A 1 22.15 -50.33 39.52
N ASN A 2 22.02 -49.85 38.29
CA ASN A 2 22.73 -48.69 37.74
C ASN A 2 21.99 -47.39 38.13
N PRO A 3 22.65 -46.31 38.58
CA PRO A 3 22.05 -44.99 38.54
C PRO A 3 22.34 -44.33 37.19
N GLN A 4 21.27 -44.06 36.44
CA GLN A 4 21.25 -43.22 35.25
C GLN A 4 21.73 -41.79 35.59
N PRO A 5 22.58 -41.16 34.77
CA PRO A 5 22.74 -39.71 34.81
C PRO A 5 21.48 -39.06 34.20
N ASP A 6 20.86 -38.22 35.02
CA ASP A 6 19.76 -37.32 34.74
C ASP A 6 20.17 -36.29 33.67
N HIS A 7 19.83 -36.60 32.41
CA HIS A 7 19.86 -35.67 31.30
C HIS A 7 18.57 -34.82 31.33
N GLU A 8 18.61 -33.61 31.89
CA GLU A 8 17.44 -32.70 31.84
C GLU A 8 17.79 -31.22 31.58
N ASN A 9 18.94 -30.95 30.95
CA ASN A 9 19.36 -29.57 30.64
C ASN A 9 20.09 -29.43 29.29
N THR A 10 19.78 -30.30 28.32
CA THR A 10 20.44 -30.32 27.00
C THR A 10 19.60 -29.72 25.86
N GLU A 11 18.37 -29.24 26.10
CA GLU A 11 17.48 -28.75 25.01
C GLU A 11 17.16 -27.25 25.05
N ILE A 12 17.76 -26.46 25.95
CA ILE A 12 17.44 -25.03 26.07
C ILE A 12 18.37 -24.14 25.24
N PHE A 13 19.52 -24.66 24.78
CA PHE A 13 20.44 -23.94 23.90
C PHE A 13 20.96 -24.84 22.78
N ASP A 14 20.18 -25.00 21.72
CA ASP A 14 20.64 -25.59 20.46
C ASP A 14 21.74 -24.69 19.85
N GLU A 15 23.00 -25.14 19.85
CA GLU A 15 24.10 -24.51 19.13
C GLU A 15 23.81 -24.37 17.62
N GLU A 16 22.89 -25.18 17.08
CA GLU A 16 22.39 -25.08 15.70
C GLU A 16 21.67 -23.75 15.43
N ILE A 17 21.00 -23.15 16.42
CA ILE A 17 20.37 -21.82 16.29
C ILE A 17 21.44 -20.71 16.29
N ILE A 18 22.50 -20.86 17.08
CA ILE A 18 23.62 -19.89 17.16
C ILE A 18 24.45 -19.88 15.87
N THR A 19 24.54 -21.01 15.17
CA THR A 19 25.30 -21.15 13.90
C THR A 19 24.45 -20.90 12.65
N SER A 20 23.15 -20.60 12.80
CA SER A 20 22.26 -20.35 11.67
C SER A 20 22.82 -19.23 10.79
N HIS A 21 23.31 -19.66 9.63
CA HIS A 21 24.14 -18.91 8.71
C HIS A 21 23.48 -17.56 8.41
N GLU A 22 24.13 -16.49 8.87
CA GLU A 22 23.78 -15.10 8.59
C GLU A 22 23.39 -15.00 7.12
N LYS A 23 22.23 -14.39 6.81
CA LYS A 23 21.71 -14.23 5.44
C LYS A 23 22.64 -13.34 4.61
N GLN A 24 23.76 -13.90 4.17
CA GLN A 24 24.83 -13.27 3.40
C GLN A 24 24.37 -12.78 2.00
N GLY A 25 23.12 -13.06 1.61
CA GLY A 25 22.51 -12.60 0.35
C GLY A 25 21.75 -11.28 0.41
N ALA A 26 21.39 -10.76 1.59
CA ALA A 26 20.57 -9.55 1.72
C ALA A 26 21.34 -8.26 1.41
N TRP A 27 22.68 -8.29 1.51
CA TRP A 27 23.55 -7.12 1.33
C TRP A 27 23.39 -6.48 -0.06
N LYS A 28 23.15 -7.30 -1.10
CA LYS A 28 22.93 -6.84 -2.48
C LYS A 28 21.71 -5.93 -2.63
N TRP A 29 20.68 -6.10 -1.78
CA TRP A 29 19.48 -5.26 -1.77
C TRP A 29 19.54 -4.15 -0.73
N MET A 30 20.24 -4.37 0.38
CA MET A 30 20.45 -3.36 1.43
C MET A 30 21.36 -2.22 0.95
N LEU A 31 22.38 -2.51 0.15
CA LEU A 31 23.29 -1.52 -0.43
C LEU A 31 22.58 -0.45 -1.29
N PRO A 32 21.83 -0.81 -2.34
CA PRO A 32 21.15 0.19 -3.16
C PRO A 32 20.09 0.95 -2.35
N LEU A 33 19.37 0.27 -1.44
CA LEU A 33 18.40 0.92 -0.56
C LEU A 33 19.07 1.96 0.36
N SER A 34 20.22 1.61 0.95
CA SER A 34 21.00 2.53 1.78
C SER A 34 21.55 3.70 0.98
N MET A 35 21.94 3.47 -0.28
CA MET A 35 22.42 4.51 -1.18
C MET A 35 21.32 5.50 -1.55
N VAL A 36 20.10 5.01 -1.83
CA VAL A 36 18.92 5.86 -2.07
C VAL A 36 18.59 6.69 -0.83
N LEU A 37 18.64 6.09 0.36
CA LEU A 37 18.41 6.80 1.62
C LEU A 37 19.46 7.90 1.86
N ALA A 38 20.74 7.60 1.59
CA ALA A 38 21.83 8.56 1.71
C ALA A 38 21.65 9.74 0.74
N VAL A 39 21.25 9.48 -0.52
CA VAL A 39 20.95 10.52 -1.50
C VAL A 39 19.77 11.38 -1.06
N ALA A 40 18.72 10.78 -0.48
CA ALA A 40 17.57 11.52 0.03
C ALA A 40 17.95 12.45 1.20
N ILE A 41 18.79 11.99 2.13
CA ILE A 41 19.30 12.80 3.25
C ILE A 41 20.19 13.93 2.72
N PHE A 42 21.08 13.64 1.76
CA PHE A 42 21.92 14.65 1.13
C PHE A 42 21.09 15.72 0.41
N ALA A 43 20.06 15.31 -0.33
CA ALA A 43 19.13 16.23 -0.98
C ALA A 43 18.40 17.11 0.05
N ALA A 44 17.90 16.52 1.15
CA ALA A 44 17.26 17.28 2.21
C ALA A 44 18.19 18.35 2.82
N TRP A 45 19.48 18.03 2.93
CA TRP A 45 20.48 18.97 3.43
C TRP A 45 20.81 20.06 2.41
N HIS A 46 21.00 19.71 1.13
CA HIS A 46 21.29 20.65 0.05
C HIS A 46 20.14 21.64 -0.18
N PHE A 47 18.89 21.16 -0.15
CA PHE A 47 17.70 21.99 -0.34
C PHE A 47 17.26 22.77 0.91
N ASN A 48 18.00 22.70 2.04
CA ASN A 48 17.66 23.36 3.31
C ASN A 48 16.20 23.13 3.71
N TRP A 49 15.72 21.89 3.60
CA TRP A 49 14.31 21.58 3.82
C TRP A 49 13.96 21.90 5.27
N HIS A 50 13.13 22.94 5.48
CA HIS A 50 12.74 23.33 6.83
C HIS A 50 12.12 22.14 7.54
N ALA A 51 12.64 21.81 8.73
CA ALA A 51 12.18 20.67 9.53
C ALA A 51 10.65 20.66 9.67
N LYS A 52 10.03 21.84 9.83
CA LYS A 52 8.57 22.00 9.87
C LYS A 52 7.86 21.49 8.61
N ALA A 53 8.38 21.77 7.41
CA ALA A 53 7.78 21.33 6.14
C ALA A 53 7.93 19.83 5.92
N VAL A 54 9.09 19.26 6.29
CA VAL A 54 9.32 17.81 6.23
C VAL A 54 8.41 17.10 7.23
N THR A 55 8.37 17.54 8.49
CA THR A 55 7.53 16.95 9.52
C THR A 55 6.05 17.07 9.15
N SER A 56 5.58 18.20 8.62
CA SER A 56 4.19 18.32 8.17
C SER A 56 3.89 17.37 7.01
N GLY A 57 4.79 17.25 6.02
CA GLY A 57 4.63 16.30 4.92
C GLY A 57 4.56 14.85 5.41
N VAL A 58 5.47 14.46 6.30
CA VAL A 58 5.50 13.13 6.90
C VAL A 58 4.24 12.86 7.71
N VAL A 59 3.79 13.81 8.54
CA VAL A 59 2.56 13.67 9.33
C VAL A 59 1.33 13.55 8.44
N LEU A 60 1.25 14.32 7.35
CA LEU A 60 0.14 14.22 6.40
C LEU A 60 0.11 12.86 5.71
N ILE A 61 1.27 12.38 5.24
CA ILE A 61 1.38 11.05 4.61
C ILE A 61 1.03 9.96 5.64
N ALA A 62 1.59 10.03 6.85
CA ALA A 62 1.33 9.06 7.90
C ALA A 62 -0.14 9.03 8.32
N ALA A 63 -0.78 10.19 8.48
CA ALA A 63 -2.20 10.29 8.79
C ALA A 63 -3.06 9.69 7.67
N LEU A 64 -2.75 10.00 6.41
CA LEU A 64 -3.47 9.45 5.26
C LEU A 64 -3.31 7.92 5.18
N SER A 65 -2.08 7.42 5.33
CA SER A 65 -1.81 5.99 5.38
C SER A 65 -2.56 5.29 6.52
N ASN A 66 -2.66 5.91 7.69
CA ASN A 66 -3.39 5.34 8.83
C ASN A 66 -4.89 5.27 8.58
N VAL A 67 -5.48 6.32 7.99
CA VAL A 67 -6.91 6.32 7.60
C VAL A 67 -7.18 5.22 6.56
N LEU A 68 -6.32 5.09 5.55
CA LEU A 68 -6.43 4.03 4.56
C LEU A 68 -6.30 2.65 5.19
N ALA A 69 -5.34 2.46 6.09
CA ALA A 69 -5.16 1.20 6.82
C ALA A 69 -6.41 0.86 7.65
N TRP A 70 -7.04 1.83 8.29
CA TRP A 70 -8.28 1.62 9.05
C TRP A 70 -9.44 1.19 8.14
N VAL A 71 -9.62 1.87 7.00
CA VAL A 71 -10.63 1.51 6.00
C VAL A 71 -10.39 0.10 5.45
N LEU A 72 -9.16 -0.22 5.05
CA LEU A 72 -8.82 -1.56 4.59
C LEU A 72 -9.07 -2.61 5.68
N SER A 73 -8.73 -2.31 6.94
CA SER A 73 -8.91 -3.23 8.06
C SER A 73 -10.38 -3.60 8.25
N ILE A 74 -11.29 -2.60 8.19
CA ILE A 74 -12.74 -2.82 8.25
C ILE A 74 -13.21 -3.68 7.06
N ILE A 75 -12.71 -3.39 5.86
CA ILE A 75 -13.05 -4.15 4.65
C ILE A 75 -12.61 -5.62 4.75
N THR A 76 -11.42 -5.87 5.30
CA THR A 76 -10.88 -7.23 5.45
C THR A 76 -11.58 -8.06 6.52
N LEU A 77 -12.29 -7.42 7.46
CA LEU A 77 -13.11 -8.13 8.44
C LEU A 77 -14.22 -8.95 7.78
N VAL A 78 -14.63 -8.56 6.56
CA VAL A 78 -15.55 -9.33 5.73
C VAL A 78 -14.73 -10.26 4.82
N PRO A 79 -14.64 -11.57 5.12
CA PRO A 79 -13.66 -12.48 4.49
C PRO A 79 -13.84 -12.64 2.97
N ILE A 80 -15.05 -12.40 2.45
CA ILE A 80 -15.36 -12.51 1.02
C ILE A 80 -15.11 -11.17 0.31
N ILE A 81 -15.62 -10.08 0.87
CA ILE A 81 -15.56 -8.75 0.24
C ILE A 81 -14.14 -8.15 0.29
N GLY A 82 -13.37 -8.43 1.35
CA GLY A 82 -12.03 -7.91 1.53
C GLY A 82 -11.07 -8.22 0.37
N PRO A 83 -10.82 -9.50 0.05
CA PRO A 83 -9.94 -9.89 -1.06
C PRO A 83 -10.42 -9.37 -2.42
N ILE A 84 -11.74 -9.28 -2.61
CA ILE A 84 -12.39 -8.83 -3.85
C ILE A 84 -12.15 -7.33 -4.07
N LEU A 85 -12.38 -6.50 -3.05
CA LEU A 85 -12.15 -5.07 -3.13
C LEU A 85 -10.67 -4.73 -3.33
N VAL A 86 -9.76 -5.42 -2.63
CA VAL A 86 -8.31 -5.21 -2.81
C VAL A 86 -7.89 -5.55 -4.25
N LYS A 87 -8.41 -6.63 -4.83
CA LYS A 87 -8.16 -6.99 -6.23
C LYS A 87 -8.64 -5.90 -7.20
N VAL A 88 -9.86 -5.39 -7.00
CA VAL A 88 -10.43 -4.33 -7.86
C VAL A 88 -9.66 -3.03 -7.70
N LEU A 89 -9.38 -2.58 -6.46
CA LEU A 89 -8.61 -1.36 -6.19
C LEU A 89 -7.18 -1.43 -6.71
N SER A 90 -6.58 -2.63 -6.76
CA SER A 90 -5.24 -2.83 -7.31
C SER A 90 -5.20 -2.82 -8.85
N LEU A 91 -6.35 -2.83 -9.53
CA LEU A 91 -6.39 -2.69 -10.98
C LEU A 91 -6.10 -1.24 -11.39
N SER A 92 -4.88 -1.00 -11.85
CA SER A 92 -4.43 0.32 -12.33
C SER A 92 -5.32 0.92 -13.42
N ILE A 93 -6.00 0.08 -14.22
CA ILE A 93 -6.91 0.52 -15.28
C ILE A 93 -8.10 1.34 -14.74
N ILE A 94 -8.57 1.04 -13.53
CA ILE A 94 -9.72 1.73 -12.91
C ILE A 94 -9.33 3.15 -12.54
N TRP A 95 -8.15 3.31 -11.94
CA TRP A 95 -7.57 4.62 -11.62
C TRP A 95 -7.26 5.43 -12.88
N LEU A 96 -6.77 4.77 -13.93
CA LEU A 96 -6.50 5.43 -15.21
C LEU A 96 -7.77 5.93 -15.87
N LEU A 97 -8.83 5.11 -15.92
CA LEU A 97 -10.13 5.51 -16.47
C LEU A 97 -10.75 6.67 -15.68
N ASN A 98 -10.63 6.63 -14.36
CA ASN A 98 -11.06 7.70 -13.46
C ASN A 98 -10.30 9.02 -13.74
N ALA A 99 -8.97 8.96 -13.82
CA ALA A 99 -8.13 10.13 -14.13
C ALA A 99 -8.44 10.72 -15.52
N VAL A 100 -8.66 9.87 -16.53
CA VAL A 100 -9.07 10.30 -17.87
C VAL A 100 -10.43 11.01 -17.82
N GLY A 101 -11.40 10.49 -17.07
CA GLY A 101 -12.70 11.12 -16.86
C GLY A 101 -12.58 12.52 -16.23
N TYR A 102 -11.70 12.67 -15.23
CA TYR A 102 -11.40 13.98 -14.64
C TYR A 102 -10.70 14.93 -15.62
N LEU A 103 -9.75 14.44 -16.41
CA LEU A 103 -8.98 15.22 -17.38
C LEU A 103 -9.87 15.76 -18.50
N VAL A 104 -10.66 14.88 -19.14
CA VAL A 104 -11.62 15.27 -20.20
C VAL A 104 -12.58 16.33 -19.69
N SER A 105 -13.05 16.15 -18.46
CA SER A 105 -14.00 17.08 -17.88
C SER A 105 -13.38 18.41 -17.46
N TYR A 106 -12.12 18.42 -17.00
CA TYR A 106 -11.38 19.65 -16.75
C TYR A 106 -11.23 20.44 -18.05
N VAL A 107 -10.87 19.76 -19.15
CA VAL A 107 -10.75 20.38 -20.48
C VAL A 107 -12.07 20.98 -20.95
N ALA A 108 -13.21 20.32 -20.70
CA ALA A 108 -14.49 20.82 -21.15
C ALA A 108 -15.07 21.96 -20.31
N ILE A 109 -14.84 21.97 -18.98
CA ILE A 109 -15.14 23.13 -18.14
C ILE A 109 -14.35 24.33 -18.64
N LYS A 110 -13.07 24.14 -18.97
CA LYS A 110 -12.22 25.18 -19.56
C LYS A 110 -12.71 25.66 -20.94
N ARG A 111 -13.49 24.84 -21.66
CA ARG A 111 -14.07 25.17 -22.98
C ARG A 111 -15.54 25.63 -22.93
N GLY A 112 -16.15 25.77 -21.75
CA GLY A 112 -17.50 26.35 -21.59
C GLY A 112 -18.67 25.37 -21.75
N TYR A 113 -18.43 24.06 -21.89
CA TYR A 113 -19.48 23.04 -22.04
C TYR A 113 -19.86 22.38 -20.70
N SER A 114 -20.15 23.19 -19.68
CA SER A 114 -20.32 22.75 -18.29
C SER A 114 -21.44 21.73 -18.06
N LYS A 115 -22.47 21.68 -18.93
CA LYS A 115 -23.60 20.75 -18.78
C LYS A 115 -23.35 19.34 -19.35
N ASP A 116 -22.55 19.21 -20.42
CA ASP A 116 -22.27 17.90 -21.03
C ASP A 116 -21.26 17.08 -20.22
N VAL A 117 -20.32 17.73 -19.54
CA VAL A 117 -19.30 17.01 -18.78
C VAL A 117 -19.70 16.55 -17.41
N LEU A 118 -20.78 17.09 -16.86
CA LEU A 118 -21.40 16.48 -15.68
C LEU A 118 -22.05 15.13 -16.06
N THR A 119 -22.63 15.04 -17.27
CA THR A 119 -23.21 13.80 -17.81
C THR A 119 -22.15 12.72 -18.03
N TYR A 120 -20.99 13.06 -18.63
CA TYR A 120 -19.91 12.08 -18.82
C TYR A 120 -19.24 11.60 -17.53
N ARG A 121 -19.10 12.46 -16.51
CA ARG A 121 -18.61 12.06 -15.18
C ARG A 121 -19.61 11.13 -14.47
N ALA A 122 -20.89 11.49 -14.52
CA ALA A 122 -21.94 10.65 -13.96
C ALA A 122 -22.00 9.28 -14.64
N VAL A 123 -21.81 9.22 -15.97
CA VAL A 123 -21.73 7.95 -16.73
C VAL A 123 -20.51 7.12 -16.32
N THR A 124 -19.34 7.73 -16.14
CA THR A 124 -18.14 6.98 -15.72
C THR A 124 -18.26 6.49 -14.28
N ILE A 125 -18.79 7.31 -13.36
CA ILE A 125 -19.06 6.91 -11.97
C ILE A 125 -20.12 5.81 -11.91
N ALA A 126 -21.17 5.90 -12.74
CA ALA A 126 -22.22 4.88 -12.84
C ALA A 126 -21.71 3.58 -13.46
N LEU A 127 -20.80 3.65 -14.43
CA LEU A 127 -20.17 2.47 -15.03
C LEU A 127 -19.24 1.80 -14.02
N ILE A 128 -18.40 2.56 -13.31
CA ILE A 128 -17.49 2.03 -12.28
C ILE A 128 -18.30 1.45 -11.11
N SER A 129 -19.30 2.16 -10.60
CA SER A 129 -20.15 1.63 -9.52
C SER A 129 -20.92 0.40 -9.96
N GLY A 130 -21.44 0.38 -11.20
CA GLY A 130 -22.11 -0.79 -11.78
C GLY A 130 -21.19 -2.01 -11.94
N ILE A 131 -19.96 -1.83 -12.42
CA ILE A 131 -18.98 -2.91 -12.54
C ILE A 131 -18.57 -3.44 -11.16
N VAL A 132 -18.35 -2.54 -10.18
CA VAL A 132 -17.99 -2.92 -8.81
C VAL A 132 -19.14 -3.70 -8.16
N ILE A 133 -20.37 -3.20 -8.23
CA ILE A 133 -21.56 -3.86 -7.67
C ILE A 133 -21.82 -5.19 -8.37
N GLY A 134 -21.72 -5.24 -9.70
CA GLY A 134 -21.91 -6.45 -10.50
C GLY A 134 -20.87 -7.53 -10.19
N PHE A 135 -19.60 -7.14 -10.02
CA PHE A 135 -18.54 -8.06 -9.62
C PHE A 135 -18.76 -8.62 -8.21
N VAL A 136 -19.17 -7.78 -7.26
CA VAL A 136 -19.49 -8.21 -5.89
C VAL A 136 -20.69 -9.17 -5.89
N LEU A 137 -21.79 -8.84 -6.57
CA LEU A 137 -22.97 -9.69 -6.63
C LEU A 137 -22.69 -11.01 -7.37
N GLY A 138 -21.98 -10.96 -8.51
CA GLY A 138 -21.60 -12.14 -9.27
C GLY A 138 -20.56 -13.03 -8.57
N SER A 139 -19.86 -12.51 -7.57
CA SER A 139 -18.94 -13.30 -6.73
C SER A 139 -19.63 -13.97 -5.53
N LEU A 140 -20.84 -13.49 -5.15
CA LEU A 140 -21.66 -14.09 -4.09
C LEU A 140 -22.65 -15.14 -4.62
N ALA A 141 -22.91 -15.15 -5.93
CA ALA A 141 -23.72 -16.16 -6.63
C ALA A 141 -22.88 -17.37 -7.04
#